data_AF-A0A954VH43-F1
#
_entry.id   AF-A0A954VH43-F1
#
_cell.length_a   1.000
_cell.length_b   1.000
_cell.length_c   1.000
_cell.angle_alpha   90.00
_cell.angle_beta   90.00
_cell.angle_gamma   90.00
#
_symmetry.space_group_name_H-M   'P 1'
#
loop_
_entity.id
_entity.type
_entity.pdbx_description
1 polymer ?
#
loop_
_entity_poly.entity_id
_entity_poly.type
_entity_poly.pdbx_seq_one_letter_code
_entity_poly.pdbx_strand_id
1 'polypeptide(L)'
;YAPTAAMGLAEVAGNMKRLKDDFDPKSEEAEGKLPQVKYEPTRFRADGKVFFDLVRKPESNSCLYCHSNIATDNVTGGRWLHDEDVHVRAGISCADCHRNGLDHATVRGFDDEQHVAGNSIASFSCAGCHVGSQDLAKNLTGRLGAPRPEHRGIPPLHFDKLTCTACHSGPQPTRQAGKLMNSILHTLGHKSIRDGEELPGVFGPVVMPAQVIDGNQDGSADHEPMSGKYAPHRMMWPSYWGILKAGDITVLHPDAAYELVRRDLKVRTDFTPELADVKLSLLQRKELLGEERSRVKEFEWTDEEREKILKAESKVRVVQVAERMAKALAAIEKAYPDTQAVYVSGGIGFVRSGEAEIKPLLGKEVGNRAGPVAWTIGHNVRPARQALGAQGCRECHSHDSPFFNTEVTAAAVLPDQPVSTWAVADVQPMDRVVLSSWNELFVGRDMFKIAGLIVLGLTSLLTFASVVSRMTRH
;
A
#
# COMPACT_ATOMS: atom_id res chain seq x y z
N TYR A 1 31.78 9.78 6.57
CA TYR A 1 30.64 10.72 6.64
C TYR A 1 29.37 10.07 7.16
N ALA A 2 28.74 9.15 6.42
CA ALA A 2 27.44 8.58 6.79
C ALA A 2 27.39 7.88 8.16
N PRO A 3 28.35 7.02 8.57
CA PRO A 3 28.32 6.40 9.91
C PRO A 3 28.42 7.45 11.04
N THR A 4 29.25 8.48 10.84
CA THR A 4 29.43 9.57 11.81
C THR A 4 28.14 10.38 12.02
N ALA A 5 27.44 10.69 10.92
CA ALA A 5 26.15 11.37 10.96
C ALA A 5 25.05 10.48 11.55
N ALA A 6 24.99 9.20 11.13
CA ALA A 6 23.99 8.24 11.59
C ALA A 6 24.09 7.97 13.10
N MET A 7 25.29 7.99 13.66
CA MET A 7 25.51 7.87 15.10
C MET A 7 25.32 9.19 15.86
N GLY A 8 25.02 10.30 15.18
CA GLY A 8 24.87 11.62 15.81
C GLY A 8 26.15 12.13 16.48
N LEU A 9 27.33 11.67 16.03
CA LEU A 9 28.63 12.10 16.55
C LEU A 9 29.10 13.44 15.96
N ALA A 10 28.59 13.79 14.79
CA ALA A 10 28.95 15.01 14.10
C ALA A 10 27.82 15.46 13.17
N GLU A 11 27.77 16.76 12.94
CA GLU A 11 27.09 17.33 11.79
C GLU A 11 27.99 17.15 10.56
N VAL A 12 27.43 16.61 9.48
CA VAL A 12 28.13 16.47 8.20
C VAL A 12 27.48 17.42 7.20
N ALA A 13 28.22 18.43 6.77
CA ALA A 13 27.77 19.41 5.80
C ALA A 13 28.47 19.19 4.46
N GLY A 14 27.73 19.23 3.35
CA GLY A 14 28.26 19.04 2.01
C GLY A 14 27.43 18.06 1.18
N ASN A 15 27.66 18.04 -0.13
CA ASN A 15 26.88 17.23 -1.06
C ASN A 15 27.80 16.53 -2.06
N MET A 16 27.98 15.21 -1.88
CA MET A 16 28.78 14.39 -2.78
C MET A 16 28.20 14.29 -4.20
N LYS A 17 26.88 14.47 -4.39
CA LYS A 17 26.21 14.40 -5.71
C LYS A 17 26.65 15.51 -6.67
N ARG A 18 27.30 16.56 -6.16
CA ARG A 18 27.84 17.66 -6.99
C ARG A 18 29.26 17.40 -7.49
N LEU A 19 29.90 16.33 -7.01
CA LEU A 19 31.23 15.92 -7.47
C LEU A 19 31.06 15.08 -8.74
N LYS A 20 32.03 15.16 -9.65
CA LYS A 20 32.07 14.29 -10.82
C LYS A 20 32.41 12.86 -10.39
N ASP A 21 31.99 11.87 -11.17
CA ASP A 21 32.26 10.45 -10.87
C ASP A 21 33.77 10.12 -10.88
N ASP A 22 34.56 10.88 -11.64
CA ASP A 22 36.02 10.77 -11.72
C ASP A 22 36.76 11.68 -10.72
N PHE A 23 36.04 12.28 -9.76
CA PHE A 23 36.63 13.18 -8.79
C PHE A 23 37.65 12.46 -7.88
N ASP A 24 38.90 12.92 -7.91
CA ASP A 24 39.93 12.45 -6.99
C ASP A 24 39.86 13.20 -5.64
N PRO A 25 39.45 12.52 -4.55
CA PRO A 25 39.37 13.12 -3.22
C PRO A 25 40.73 13.50 -2.63
N LYS A 26 41.85 13.11 -3.27
CA LYS A 26 43.22 13.44 -2.86
C LYS A 26 43.85 14.59 -3.65
N SER A 27 43.16 15.13 -4.64
CA SER A 27 43.63 16.29 -5.42
C SER A 27 43.67 17.56 -4.57
N GLU A 28 44.55 18.51 -4.89
CA GLU A 28 44.59 19.82 -4.24
C GLU A 28 43.26 20.59 -4.40
N GLU A 29 42.51 20.31 -5.47
CA GLU A 29 41.20 20.91 -5.75
C GLU A 29 40.04 20.29 -4.95
N ALA A 30 40.31 19.25 -4.15
CA ALA A 30 39.31 18.57 -3.35
C ALA A 30 39.02 19.29 -2.03
N GLU A 31 39.99 20.09 -1.55
CA GLU A 31 39.87 20.83 -0.30
C GLU A 31 38.74 21.87 -0.41
N GLY A 32 37.77 21.79 0.50
CA GLY A 32 36.55 22.61 0.48
C GLY A 32 35.39 22.08 -0.39
N LYS A 33 35.62 21.11 -1.29
CA LYS A 33 34.55 20.43 -2.05
C LYS A 33 34.04 19.15 -1.36
N LEU A 34 34.89 18.52 -0.56
CA LEU A 34 34.53 17.36 0.26
C LEU A 34 33.59 17.75 1.42
N PRO A 35 32.69 16.85 1.85
CA PRO A 35 31.87 17.09 3.03
C PRO A 35 32.74 17.38 4.26
N GLN A 36 32.33 18.39 5.02
CA GLN A 36 32.96 18.79 6.26
C GLN A 36 32.25 18.11 7.43
N VAL A 37 33.04 17.68 8.42
CA VAL A 37 32.55 17.02 9.63
C VAL A 37 32.81 17.95 10.80
N LYS A 38 31.73 18.38 11.46
CA LYS A 38 31.79 19.12 12.71
C LYS A 38 31.36 18.20 13.84
N TYR A 39 32.35 17.60 14.52
CA TYR A 39 32.10 16.73 15.66
C TYR A 39 31.44 17.49 16.81
N GLU A 40 30.52 16.81 17.49
CA GLU A 40 29.84 17.32 18.69
C GLU A 40 30.66 16.93 19.93
N PRO A 41 31.44 17.84 20.54
CA PRO A 41 32.38 17.48 21.60
C PRO A 41 31.71 16.84 22.82
N THR A 42 30.44 17.17 23.08
CA THR A 42 29.67 16.61 24.20
C THR A 42 29.39 15.10 24.05
N ARG A 43 29.56 14.53 22.85
CA ARG A 43 29.47 13.08 22.58
C ARG A 43 30.75 12.33 22.92
N PHE A 44 31.85 13.04 23.16
CA PHE A 44 33.17 12.48 23.41
C PHE A 44 33.56 12.68 24.88
N ARG A 45 34.18 11.66 25.45
CA ARG A 45 34.85 11.75 26.74
C ARG A 45 36.15 12.53 26.61
N ALA A 46 36.70 12.98 27.73
CA ALA A 46 37.96 13.71 27.77
C ALA A 46 39.17 12.94 27.19
N ASP A 47 39.10 11.60 27.11
CA ASP A 47 40.11 10.75 26.48
C ASP A 47 39.87 10.51 24.98
N GLY A 48 38.95 11.26 24.36
CA GLY A 48 38.63 11.18 22.93
C GLY A 48 37.76 9.98 22.55
N LYS A 49 37.29 9.19 23.53
CA LYS A 49 36.45 8.01 23.29
C LYS A 49 34.96 8.35 23.34
N VAL A 50 34.16 7.57 22.64
CA VAL A 50 32.71 7.66 22.64
C VAL A 50 32.13 6.50 23.45
N PHE A 51 31.08 6.76 24.23
CA PHE A 51 30.29 5.70 24.84
C PHE A 51 29.33 5.11 23.81
N PHE A 52 29.41 3.80 23.60
CA PHE A 52 28.46 3.05 22.78
C PHE A 52 27.56 2.24 23.69
N ASP A 53 26.27 2.55 23.65
CA ASP A 53 25.27 1.72 24.30
C ASP A 53 24.95 0.51 23.41
N LEU A 54 25.65 -0.59 23.66
CA LEU A 54 25.44 -1.85 22.92
C LEU A 54 24.27 -2.61 23.52
N VAL A 55 23.07 -2.28 23.06
CA VAL A 55 21.84 -3.01 23.41
C VAL A 55 21.74 -4.32 22.61
N ARG A 56 21.33 -5.40 23.28
CA ARG A 56 21.13 -6.71 22.63
C ARG A 56 19.82 -6.81 21.84
N LYS A 57 18.90 -5.89 22.08
CA LYS A 57 17.57 -5.86 21.51
C LYS A 57 17.30 -4.44 21.01
N PRO A 58 17.16 -4.23 19.69
CA PRO A 58 16.90 -2.90 19.16
C PRO A 58 15.53 -2.40 19.64
N GLU A 59 15.43 -1.09 19.83
CA GLU A 59 14.17 -0.44 20.16
C GLU A 59 13.24 -0.40 18.94
N SER A 60 11.92 -0.43 19.16
CA SER A 60 10.93 -0.34 18.07
C SER A 60 11.09 0.92 17.22
N ASN A 61 11.56 2.03 17.80
CA ASN A 61 11.79 3.28 17.07
C ASN A 61 12.87 3.17 15.99
N SER A 62 13.86 2.29 16.19
CA SER A 62 14.88 2.00 15.17
C SER A 62 14.26 1.39 13.92
N CYS A 63 13.21 0.59 14.08
CA CYS A 63 12.47 -0.02 12.98
C CYS A 63 11.45 0.96 12.38
N LEU A 64 10.66 1.62 13.24
CA LEU A 64 9.55 2.48 12.83
C LEU A 64 9.99 3.73 12.07
N TYR A 65 11.26 4.14 12.17
CA TYR A 65 11.81 5.20 11.34
C TYR A 65 11.63 4.92 9.83
N CYS A 66 11.83 3.66 9.42
CA CYS A 66 11.67 3.23 8.03
C CYS A 66 10.37 2.45 7.80
N HIS A 67 9.91 1.69 8.80
CA HIS A 67 8.79 0.76 8.65
C HIS A 67 7.42 1.31 9.10
N SER A 68 7.32 2.57 9.53
CA SER A 68 6.02 3.15 9.89
C SER A 68 5.10 3.24 8.67
N ASN A 69 3.82 2.95 8.93
CA ASN A 69 2.74 3.07 7.97
C ASN A 69 1.57 3.76 8.66
N ILE A 70 1.10 4.87 8.11
CA ILE A 70 -0.02 5.64 8.64
C ILE A 70 -1.11 5.76 7.58
N ALA A 71 -2.38 5.83 7.99
CA ALA A 71 -3.44 6.26 7.09
C ALA A 71 -3.31 7.77 6.83
N THR A 72 -3.72 8.24 5.66
CA THR A 72 -3.55 9.66 5.27
C THR A 72 -4.43 10.60 6.08
N ASP A 73 -5.60 10.15 6.54
CA ASP A 73 -6.48 10.86 7.48
C ASP A 73 -5.79 11.18 8.82
N ASN A 74 -4.76 10.42 9.21
CA ASN A 74 -3.95 10.73 10.38
C ASN A 74 -3.16 12.04 10.22
N VAL A 75 -2.82 12.42 8.98
CA VAL A 75 -2.09 13.66 8.70
C VAL A 75 -2.97 14.89 8.78
N THR A 76 -4.27 14.73 8.55
CA THR A 76 -5.27 15.81 8.71
C THR A 76 -5.87 15.87 10.12
N GLY A 77 -5.40 15.04 11.06
CA GLY A 77 -5.78 15.11 12.49
C GLY A 77 -6.28 13.80 13.11
N GLY A 78 -6.40 12.70 12.35
CA GLY A 78 -6.92 11.42 12.84
C GLY A 78 -6.02 10.66 13.83
N ARG A 79 -4.71 10.98 13.90
CA ARG A 79 -3.68 10.20 14.60
C ARG A 79 -3.95 9.95 16.09
N TRP A 80 -4.69 10.83 16.75
CA TRP A 80 -4.89 10.76 18.21
C TRP A 80 -6.01 9.80 18.64
N LEU A 81 -6.84 9.29 17.71
CA LEU A 81 -8.10 8.63 18.06
C LEU A 81 -8.05 7.09 18.15
N HIS A 82 -6.95 6.43 17.76
CA HIS A 82 -6.93 4.96 17.63
C HIS A 82 -5.62 4.30 18.09
N ASP A 83 -5.74 3.16 18.81
CA ASP A 83 -4.64 2.25 19.12
C ASP A 83 -4.23 1.49 17.84
N GLU A 84 -2.99 1.66 17.36
CA GLU A 84 -2.58 1.11 16.06
C GLU A 84 -2.32 -0.41 16.10
N ASP A 85 -1.63 -0.93 17.13
CA ASP A 85 -1.28 -2.35 17.23
C ASP A 85 -1.37 -2.88 18.68
N VAL A 86 -2.15 -3.94 18.87
CA VAL A 86 -2.41 -4.56 20.19
C VAL A 86 -1.14 -5.13 20.82
N HIS A 87 -0.18 -5.60 20.03
CA HIS A 87 1.06 -6.18 20.54
C HIS A 87 2.01 -5.10 21.05
N VAL A 88 2.19 -4.01 20.28
CA VAL A 88 3.00 -2.87 20.71
C VAL A 88 2.43 -2.25 21.98
N ARG A 89 1.10 -2.12 22.05
CA ARG A 89 0.40 -1.65 23.25
C ARG A 89 0.57 -2.59 24.46
N ALA A 90 0.74 -3.89 24.23
CA ALA A 90 1.05 -4.88 25.27
C ALA A 90 2.54 -4.90 25.67
N GLY A 91 3.37 -4.01 25.11
CA GLY A 91 4.82 -3.94 25.39
C GLY A 91 5.67 -4.91 24.57
N ILE A 92 5.10 -5.56 23.55
CA ILE A 92 5.83 -6.41 22.62
C ILE A 92 6.52 -5.52 21.59
N SER A 93 7.84 -5.65 21.48
CA SER A 93 8.63 -4.91 20.51
C SER A 93 8.72 -5.62 19.15
N CYS A 94 9.16 -4.90 18.13
CA CYS A 94 9.38 -5.47 16.80
C CYS A 94 10.27 -6.73 16.84
N ALA A 95 11.39 -6.67 17.57
CA ALA A 95 12.38 -7.75 17.65
C ALA A 95 11.91 -9.00 18.41
N ASP A 96 10.77 -8.94 19.11
CA ASP A 96 10.19 -10.11 19.77
C ASP A 96 9.50 -11.06 18.78
N CYS A 97 8.96 -10.51 17.69
CA CYS A 97 8.43 -11.25 16.56
C CYS A 97 9.49 -11.39 15.46
N HIS A 98 10.05 -10.25 15.02
CA HIS A 98 11.10 -10.16 14.01
C HIS A 98 12.48 -10.40 14.59
N ARG A 99 12.71 -11.63 15.09
CA ARG A 99 13.97 -11.94 15.76
C ARG A 99 15.11 -12.04 14.76
N ASN A 100 16.21 -11.38 15.07
CA ASN A 100 17.46 -11.43 14.33
C ASN A 100 18.55 -12.01 15.23
N GLY A 101 19.16 -13.12 14.81
CA GLY A 101 20.29 -13.72 15.52
C GLY A 101 21.58 -12.94 15.30
N LEU A 102 22.71 -13.51 15.71
CA LEU A 102 24.04 -12.99 15.35
C LEU A 102 24.30 -13.05 13.83
N ASP A 103 23.54 -13.90 13.14
CA ASP A 103 23.50 -14.03 11.68
C ASP A 103 22.78 -12.88 10.98
N HIS A 104 22.10 -12.00 11.73
CA HIS A 104 21.28 -10.90 11.19
C HIS A 104 20.14 -11.37 10.26
N ALA A 105 19.80 -12.65 10.30
CA ALA A 105 18.70 -13.21 9.54
C ALA A 105 17.37 -12.91 10.25
N THR A 106 16.82 -11.75 9.99
CA THR A 106 15.57 -11.28 10.61
C THR A 106 14.39 -12.13 10.13
N VAL A 107 13.71 -12.80 11.08
CA VAL A 107 12.45 -13.50 10.83
C VAL A 107 11.36 -12.51 10.42
N ARG A 108 10.59 -12.80 9.38
CA ARG A 108 9.49 -11.97 8.87
C ARG A 108 8.14 -12.38 9.41
N GLY A 109 8.01 -13.60 9.93
CA GLY A 109 6.82 -14.11 10.60
C GLY A 109 5.74 -14.63 9.64
N PHE A 110 6.12 -14.99 8.41
CA PHE A 110 5.19 -15.64 7.48
C PHE A 110 4.96 -17.10 7.87
N ASP A 111 3.76 -17.62 7.59
CA ASP A 111 3.34 -18.98 8.00
C ASP A 111 4.29 -20.07 7.49
N ASP A 112 4.82 -19.91 6.27
CA ASP A 112 5.73 -20.87 5.61
C ASP A 112 7.19 -20.39 5.55
N GLU A 113 7.56 -19.40 6.35
CA GLU A 113 8.94 -18.91 6.36
C GLU A 113 9.91 -19.98 6.86
N GLN A 114 11.01 -20.17 6.12
CA GLN A 114 12.14 -20.98 6.57
C GLN A 114 13.31 -20.06 6.92
N HIS A 115 13.92 -20.31 8.07
CA HIS A 115 15.11 -19.58 8.47
C HIS A 115 16.31 -20.04 7.65
N VAL A 116 17.12 -19.10 7.15
CA VAL A 116 18.28 -19.40 6.28
C VAL A 116 19.30 -20.35 6.91
N ALA A 117 19.47 -20.28 8.23
CA ALA A 117 20.34 -21.17 8.99
C ALA A 117 19.68 -22.51 9.41
N GLY A 118 18.45 -22.79 8.99
CA GLY A 118 17.69 -23.99 9.36
C GLY A 118 17.15 -24.01 10.80
N ASN A 119 17.28 -22.89 11.54
CA ASN A 119 16.73 -22.77 12.89
C ASN A 119 15.20 -22.82 12.87
N SER A 120 14.58 -23.45 13.88
CA SER A 120 13.13 -23.39 14.03
C SER A 120 12.68 -21.97 14.38
N ILE A 121 11.77 -21.45 13.56
CA ILE A 121 11.17 -20.11 13.72
C ILE A 121 9.64 -20.16 13.90
N ALA A 122 9.09 -21.35 14.11
CA ALA A 122 7.65 -21.56 14.17
C ALA A 122 6.97 -20.83 15.35
N SER A 123 7.72 -20.35 16.37
CA SER A 123 7.19 -19.52 17.46
C SER A 123 7.15 -18.00 17.17
N PHE A 124 7.51 -17.59 15.95
CA PHE A 124 7.54 -16.19 15.51
C PHE A 124 6.43 -15.86 14.49
N SER A 125 5.37 -16.65 14.46
CA SER A 125 4.15 -16.41 13.69
C SER A 125 2.94 -16.18 14.61
N CYS A 126 1.82 -15.71 14.04
CA CYS A 126 0.56 -15.58 14.76
C CYS A 126 0.14 -16.93 15.38
N ALA A 127 0.16 -17.99 14.58
CA ALA A 127 -0.19 -19.33 15.01
C ALA A 127 0.77 -19.84 16.10
N GLY A 128 2.07 -19.58 15.99
CA GLY A 128 3.08 -19.99 16.95
C GLY A 128 2.79 -19.51 18.38
N CYS A 129 2.45 -18.24 18.54
CA CYS A 129 2.13 -17.67 19.86
C CYS A 129 0.70 -18.03 20.33
N HIS A 130 -0.30 -18.00 19.46
CA HIS A 130 -1.71 -18.07 19.86
C HIS A 130 -2.30 -19.48 19.90
N VAL A 131 -1.89 -20.37 19.01
CA VAL A 131 -2.55 -21.67 18.79
C VAL A 131 -1.58 -22.85 18.98
N GLY A 132 -0.30 -22.64 18.69
CA GLY A 132 0.71 -23.67 18.50
C GLY A 132 0.69 -24.25 17.08
N SER A 133 1.79 -24.86 16.66
CA SER A 133 1.90 -25.64 15.42
C SER A 133 2.25 -27.10 15.76
N GLN A 134 2.09 -28.02 14.79
CA GLN A 134 2.44 -29.44 14.99
C GLN A 134 3.94 -29.63 15.29
N ASP A 135 4.79 -28.76 14.74
CA ASP A 135 6.25 -28.76 14.93
C ASP A 135 6.69 -28.00 16.18
N LEU A 136 5.76 -27.41 16.94
CA LEU A 136 6.07 -26.69 18.17
C LEU A 136 5.98 -27.63 19.38
N ALA A 137 6.98 -27.54 20.27
CA ALA A 137 6.79 -28.01 21.64
C ALA A 137 5.56 -27.29 22.23
N LYS A 138 4.59 -28.05 22.78
CA LYS A 138 3.35 -27.54 23.38
C LYS A 138 3.55 -26.39 24.39
N ASN A 139 4.76 -26.27 24.94
CA ASN A 139 5.16 -25.27 25.95
C ASN A 139 5.46 -23.87 25.35
N LEU A 140 5.43 -23.71 24.02
CA LEU A 140 5.69 -22.43 23.35
C LEU A 140 4.42 -21.65 22.98
N THR A 141 3.25 -22.29 23.06
CA THR A 141 1.96 -21.60 22.95
C THR A 141 1.74 -20.70 24.18
N GLY A 142 1.20 -19.51 23.97
CA GLY A 142 1.05 -18.51 25.04
C GLY A 142 2.30 -17.67 25.29
N ARG A 143 3.31 -17.76 24.42
CA ARG A 143 4.53 -16.93 24.44
C ARG A 143 4.17 -15.45 24.58
N LEU A 144 4.90 -14.75 25.45
CA LEU A 144 4.68 -13.32 25.78
C LEU A 144 3.27 -13.00 26.30
N GLY A 145 2.57 -13.99 26.87
CA GLY A 145 1.21 -13.82 27.36
C GLY A 145 0.14 -13.84 26.26
N ALA A 146 0.46 -14.38 25.09
CA ALA A 146 -0.48 -14.48 23.98
C ALA A 146 -1.74 -15.30 24.39
N PRO A 147 -2.95 -14.74 24.28
CA PRO A 147 -4.16 -15.47 24.62
C PRO A 147 -4.46 -16.56 23.58
N ARG A 148 -5.02 -17.69 24.02
CA ARG A 148 -5.54 -18.70 23.10
C ARG A 148 -6.89 -18.23 22.51
N PRO A 149 -7.02 -18.14 21.18
CA PRO A 149 -8.24 -17.64 20.58
C PRO A 149 -9.32 -18.73 20.56
N GLU A 150 -10.52 -18.38 21.02
CA GLU A 150 -11.66 -19.31 21.02
C GLU A 150 -12.44 -19.32 19.69
N HIS A 151 -12.44 -18.19 18.97
CA HIS A 151 -13.18 -17.97 17.72
C HIS A 151 -14.63 -18.51 17.72
N ARG A 152 -15.37 -18.31 18.82
CA ARG A 152 -16.73 -18.84 19.00
C ARG A 152 -17.63 -18.43 17.84
N GLY A 153 -18.22 -19.42 17.16
CA GLY A 153 -19.19 -19.20 16.09
C GLY A 153 -18.59 -18.95 14.70
N ILE A 154 -17.26 -18.98 14.54
CA ILE A 154 -16.59 -18.92 13.23
C ILE A 154 -16.39 -20.35 12.69
N PRO A 155 -16.96 -20.70 11.53
CA PRO A 155 -16.78 -22.01 10.92
C PRO A 155 -15.30 -22.28 10.54
N PRO A 156 -14.80 -23.53 10.70
CA PRO A 156 -13.41 -23.88 10.41
C PRO A 156 -12.89 -23.51 9.02
N LEU A 157 -13.77 -23.53 8.00
CA LEU A 157 -13.45 -23.15 6.63
C LEU A 157 -12.80 -21.75 6.52
N HIS A 158 -13.11 -20.83 7.44
CA HIS A 158 -12.48 -19.51 7.45
C HIS A 158 -10.97 -19.61 7.71
N PHE A 159 -10.51 -20.55 8.55
CA PHE A 159 -9.09 -20.71 8.84
C PHE A 159 -8.33 -21.40 7.70
N ASP A 160 -9.06 -22.14 6.85
CA ASP A 160 -8.52 -22.75 5.62
C ASP A 160 -8.39 -21.72 4.49
N LYS A 161 -9.26 -20.70 4.48
CA LYS A 161 -9.36 -19.71 3.41
C LYS A 161 -8.86 -18.32 3.76
N LEU A 162 -8.68 -17.99 5.03
CA LEU A 162 -8.26 -16.66 5.47
C LEU A 162 -7.02 -16.77 6.35
N THR A 163 -6.12 -15.82 6.17
CA THR A 163 -5.02 -15.57 7.11
C THR A 163 -5.55 -14.98 8.41
N CYS A 164 -4.81 -15.13 9.53
CA CYS A 164 -5.16 -14.44 10.78
C CYS A 164 -5.30 -12.93 10.57
N THR A 165 -4.43 -12.37 9.74
CA THR A 165 -4.38 -10.95 9.37
C THR A 165 -5.63 -10.47 8.64
N ALA A 166 -6.33 -11.33 7.91
CA ALA A 166 -7.56 -10.96 7.19
C ALA A 166 -8.64 -10.38 8.11
N CYS A 167 -8.75 -10.91 9.34
CA CYS A 167 -9.68 -10.39 10.32
C CYS A 167 -9.03 -9.41 11.30
N HIS A 168 -7.72 -9.53 11.51
CA HIS A 168 -7.02 -8.87 12.61
C HIS A 168 -6.07 -7.73 12.22
N SER A 169 -5.78 -7.45 10.95
CA SER A 169 -4.70 -6.51 10.58
C SER A 169 -5.12 -5.39 9.65
N GLY A 170 -4.47 -4.23 9.82
CA GLY A 170 -4.70 -3.04 9.01
C GLY A 170 -5.93 -2.22 9.44
N PRO A 171 -6.26 -1.15 8.70
CA PRO A 171 -7.52 -0.42 8.86
C PRO A 171 -8.74 -1.32 8.61
N GLN A 172 -9.93 -0.89 9.03
CA GLN A 172 -11.15 -1.60 8.61
C GLN A 172 -11.41 -1.38 7.11
N PRO A 173 -11.78 -2.41 6.35
CA PRO A 173 -12.19 -2.24 4.96
C PRO A 173 -13.39 -1.30 4.85
N THR A 174 -13.32 -0.40 3.88
CA THR A 174 -14.38 0.55 3.52
C THR A 174 -14.75 0.38 2.06
N ARG A 175 -15.86 0.99 1.61
CA ARG A 175 -16.29 0.89 0.19
C ARG A 175 -15.21 1.36 -0.79
N GLN A 176 -14.47 2.40 -0.42
CA GLN A 176 -13.26 2.80 -1.13
C GLN A 176 -12.06 2.42 -0.27
N ALA A 177 -10.99 1.88 -0.85
CA ALA A 177 -9.77 1.61 -0.12
C ALA A 177 -9.14 2.93 0.36
N GLY A 178 -8.76 2.96 1.63
CA GLY A 178 -8.10 4.12 2.23
C GLY A 178 -6.69 4.32 1.64
N LYS A 179 -6.24 5.57 1.61
CA LYS A 179 -4.86 5.90 1.25
C LYS A 179 -3.96 5.81 2.47
N LEU A 180 -2.73 5.35 2.22
CA LEU A 180 -1.74 5.04 3.24
C LEU A 180 -0.42 5.72 2.88
N MET A 181 0.31 6.15 3.90
CA MET A 181 1.68 6.62 3.77
C MET A 181 2.64 5.66 4.46
N ASN A 182 3.64 5.23 3.71
CA ASN A 182 4.77 4.46 4.19
C ASN A 182 6.03 5.34 4.28
N SER A 183 6.81 5.19 5.34
CA SER A 183 8.00 6.03 5.55
C SER A 183 9.05 5.92 4.45
N ILE A 184 9.38 4.74 3.95
CA ILE A 184 10.36 4.60 2.85
C ILE A 184 9.83 5.22 1.56
N LEU A 185 8.59 4.90 1.17
CA LEU A 185 8.01 5.40 -0.08
C LEU A 185 7.79 6.92 -0.06
N HIS A 186 7.62 7.50 1.13
CA HIS A 186 7.40 8.94 1.32
C HIS A 186 8.56 9.56 2.11
N THR A 187 9.78 9.31 1.63
CA THR A 187 11.00 10.10 1.95
C THR A 187 11.39 10.20 3.44
N LEU A 188 11.19 9.12 4.20
CA LEU A 188 11.66 8.91 5.58
C LEU A 188 11.37 10.08 6.53
N GLY A 189 10.14 10.61 6.48
CA GLY A 189 9.73 11.71 7.35
C GLY A 189 10.32 13.07 6.93
N HIS A 190 10.54 13.29 5.63
CA HIS A 190 10.84 14.62 5.08
C HIS A 190 9.91 15.69 5.69
N LYS A 191 10.49 16.82 6.10
CA LYS A 191 9.82 17.89 6.88
C LYS A 191 8.83 18.73 6.08
N SER A 192 8.36 18.25 4.93
CA SER A 192 7.31 18.93 4.18
C SER A 192 5.98 18.83 4.94
N ILE A 193 5.17 19.88 4.85
CA ILE A 193 3.76 19.79 5.24
C ILE A 193 3.14 18.74 4.35
N ARG A 194 2.52 17.74 4.97
CA ARG A 194 1.86 16.65 4.28
C ARG A 194 0.37 16.92 4.18
N ASP A 195 -0.22 16.58 3.05
CA ASP A 195 -1.66 16.72 2.79
C ASP A 195 -2.36 15.37 2.62
N GLY A 196 -1.60 14.27 2.55
CA GLY A 196 -2.13 12.94 2.29
C GLY A 196 -2.27 12.63 0.80
N GLU A 197 -2.02 13.60 -0.08
CA GLU A 197 -2.11 13.45 -1.53
C GLU A 197 -0.80 13.07 -2.21
N GLU A 198 0.25 12.80 -1.43
CA GLU A 198 1.58 12.48 -1.93
C GLU A 198 1.61 11.20 -2.78
N LEU A 199 2.57 11.20 -3.71
CA LEU A 199 2.93 10.05 -4.53
C LEU A 199 4.17 9.35 -3.94
N PRO A 200 4.32 8.02 -4.14
CA PRO A 200 3.35 7.14 -4.81
C PRO A 200 2.12 6.88 -3.95
N GLY A 201 0.94 6.89 -4.56
CA GLY A 201 -0.30 6.55 -3.85
C GLY A 201 -0.33 5.08 -3.46
N VAL A 202 -0.37 4.80 -2.16
CA VAL A 202 -0.52 3.45 -1.61
C VAL A 202 -1.93 3.30 -1.04
N PHE A 203 -2.63 2.24 -1.41
CA PHE A 203 -4.03 2.04 -1.05
C PHE A 203 -4.23 0.70 -0.32
N GLY A 204 -5.15 0.67 0.63
CA GLY A 204 -5.55 -0.54 1.34
C GLY A 204 -6.48 -0.29 2.53
N PRO A 205 -6.92 -1.35 3.22
CA PRO A 205 -6.64 -2.75 2.90
C PRO A 205 -7.52 -3.26 1.74
N VAL A 206 -6.97 -4.20 0.99
CA VAL A 206 -7.67 -4.91 -0.09
C VAL A 206 -7.46 -6.40 0.10
N VAL A 207 -8.52 -7.17 0.26
CA VAL A 207 -8.41 -8.62 0.48
C VAL A 207 -8.11 -9.30 -0.87
N MET A 208 -7.01 -10.04 -0.96
CA MET A 208 -6.60 -10.75 -2.17
C MET A 208 -5.95 -12.08 -1.80
N PRO A 209 -5.80 -13.03 -2.75
CA PRO A 209 -5.02 -14.24 -2.51
C PRO A 209 -3.65 -13.88 -1.91
N ALA A 210 -3.28 -14.55 -0.83
CA ALA A 210 -2.03 -14.29 -0.13
C ALA A 210 -0.85 -14.75 -0.99
N GLN A 211 0.06 -13.82 -1.27
CA GLN A 211 1.30 -14.10 -2.00
C GLN A 211 2.28 -14.92 -1.16
N VAL A 212 3.09 -15.74 -1.82
CA VAL A 212 4.31 -16.32 -1.23
C VAL A 212 5.45 -15.37 -1.51
N ILE A 213 6.07 -14.85 -0.45
CA ILE A 213 7.31 -14.08 -0.57
C ILE A 213 8.47 -15.04 -0.31
N ASP A 214 8.77 -15.89 -1.29
CA ASP A 214 10.06 -16.56 -1.30
C ASP A 214 11.14 -15.49 -1.56
N GLY A 215 12.26 -15.54 -0.84
CA GLY A 215 13.26 -14.46 -0.76
C GLY A 215 13.99 -14.14 -2.07
N ASN A 216 13.54 -14.69 -3.20
CA ASN A 216 14.09 -14.56 -4.54
C ASN A 216 13.05 -14.14 -5.61
N GLN A 217 11.81 -13.84 -5.23
CA GLN A 217 10.74 -13.60 -6.21
C GLN A 217 10.45 -12.09 -6.35
N ASP A 218 10.43 -11.62 -7.60
CA ASP A 218 9.93 -10.29 -7.91
C ASP A 218 8.43 -10.26 -7.59
N GLY A 219 7.93 -9.18 -6.99
CA GLY A 219 6.54 -9.06 -6.56
C GLY A 219 5.53 -8.95 -7.73
N SER A 220 5.76 -9.64 -8.85
CA SER A 220 4.87 -9.66 -9.98
C SER A 220 3.62 -10.48 -9.66
N ALA A 221 2.48 -10.03 -10.20
CA ALA A 221 1.16 -10.63 -10.01
C ALA A 221 0.99 -12.01 -10.69
N ASP A 222 2.07 -12.55 -11.27
CA ASP A 222 2.08 -13.72 -12.16
C ASP A 222 2.35 -15.04 -11.41
N HIS A 223 2.37 -15.01 -10.08
CA HIS A 223 2.79 -16.14 -9.26
C HIS A 223 1.59 -16.85 -8.63
N GLU A 224 1.57 -18.19 -8.69
CA GLU A 224 0.51 -18.99 -8.08
C GLU A 224 0.42 -18.73 -6.56
N PRO A 225 -0.79 -18.50 -6.01
CA PRO A 225 -0.98 -18.31 -4.58
C PRO A 225 -0.76 -19.63 -3.85
N MET A 226 0.45 -19.92 -3.37
CA MET A 226 0.72 -21.24 -2.76
C MET A 226 -0.07 -21.50 -1.46
N SER A 227 -0.67 -20.50 -0.81
CA SER A 227 -1.38 -20.75 0.47
C SER A 227 -2.88 -21.00 0.33
N GLY A 228 -3.50 -20.81 -0.84
CA GLY A 228 -4.97 -20.94 -1.01
C GLY A 228 -5.81 -20.05 -0.08
N LYS A 229 -5.16 -19.17 0.69
CA LYS A 229 -5.74 -18.24 1.67
C LYS A 229 -5.78 -16.83 1.12
N TYR A 230 -6.63 -16.00 1.70
CA TYR A 230 -6.73 -14.57 1.41
C TYR A 230 -6.18 -13.75 2.58
N ALA A 231 -5.54 -12.63 2.24
CA ALA A 231 -4.93 -11.68 3.17
C ALA A 231 -5.26 -10.25 2.78
N PRO A 232 -5.23 -9.30 3.74
CA PRO A 232 -5.35 -7.89 3.41
C PRO A 232 -4.01 -7.43 2.83
N HIS A 233 -4.06 -6.69 1.73
CA HIS A 233 -2.92 -6.16 1.01
C HIS A 233 -2.95 -4.65 0.98
N ARG A 234 -1.77 -4.06 0.85
CA ARG A 234 -1.59 -2.72 0.29
C ARG A 234 -1.23 -2.86 -1.17
N MET A 235 -1.54 -1.84 -1.95
CA MET A 235 -1.21 -1.79 -3.36
C MET A 235 -0.76 -0.41 -3.79
N MET A 236 0.13 -0.38 -4.77
CA MET A 236 0.53 0.84 -5.48
C MET A 236 0.59 0.57 -6.98
N TRP A 237 0.36 1.59 -7.78
CA TRP A 237 0.56 1.51 -9.22
C TRP A 237 1.93 2.07 -9.58
N PRO A 238 2.72 1.32 -10.36
CA PRO A 238 4.03 1.79 -10.76
C PRO A 238 3.90 2.90 -11.80
N SER A 239 4.86 3.83 -11.78
CA SER A 239 5.03 4.84 -12.82
C SER A 239 6.45 4.81 -13.32
N TYR A 240 6.65 4.54 -14.61
CA TYR A 240 7.97 4.40 -15.20
C TYR A 240 7.99 4.60 -16.71
N TRP A 241 9.19 4.84 -17.22
CA TRP A 241 9.48 4.81 -18.66
C TRP A 241 10.01 3.42 -19.03
N GLY A 242 9.59 2.90 -20.17
CA GLY A 242 9.94 1.57 -20.64
C GLY A 242 10.03 1.49 -22.15
N ILE A 243 10.49 0.34 -22.63
CA ILE A 243 10.50 -0.04 -24.04
C ILE A 243 9.65 -1.30 -24.22
N LEU A 244 8.70 -1.26 -25.14
CA LEU A 244 7.85 -2.38 -25.53
C LEU A 244 8.48 -3.07 -26.75
N LYS A 245 8.76 -4.38 -26.61
CA LYS A 245 9.28 -5.23 -27.68
C LYS A 245 8.62 -6.60 -27.60
N ALA A 246 8.04 -7.05 -28.72
CA ALA A 246 7.36 -8.35 -28.81
C ALA A 246 6.28 -8.60 -27.73
N GLY A 247 5.60 -7.55 -27.28
CA GLY A 247 4.55 -7.65 -26.25
C GLY A 247 5.04 -7.48 -24.81
N ASP A 248 6.35 -7.44 -24.59
CA ASP A 248 6.94 -7.28 -23.25
C ASP A 248 7.53 -5.88 -23.04
N ILE A 249 7.19 -5.28 -21.89
CA ILE A 249 7.70 -3.98 -21.47
C ILE A 249 8.97 -4.16 -20.63
N THR A 250 10.10 -3.62 -21.06
CA THR A 250 11.32 -3.54 -20.23
C THR A 250 11.41 -2.16 -19.59
N VAL A 251 11.49 -2.11 -18.26
CA VAL A 251 11.63 -0.85 -17.49
C VAL A 251 13.01 -0.25 -17.74
N LEU A 252 13.06 1.05 -18.03
CA LEU A 252 14.33 1.77 -18.16
C LEU A 252 14.87 2.17 -16.79
N HIS A 253 16.20 2.16 -16.65
CA HIS A 253 16.85 2.68 -15.46
C HIS A 253 16.48 4.17 -15.25
N PRO A 254 16.13 4.62 -14.03
CA PRO A 254 15.66 5.99 -13.79
C PRO A 254 16.57 7.08 -14.34
N ASP A 255 17.89 6.95 -14.16
CA ASP A 255 18.86 7.94 -14.65
C ASP A 255 18.93 8.00 -16.17
N ALA A 256 18.86 6.85 -16.84
CA ALA A 256 18.85 6.78 -18.30
C ALA A 256 17.56 7.39 -18.87
N ALA A 257 16.41 7.06 -18.26
CA ALA A 257 15.14 7.68 -18.62
C ALA A 257 15.21 9.20 -18.43
N TYR A 258 15.68 9.68 -17.27
CA TYR A 258 15.78 11.10 -16.95
C TYR A 258 16.59 11.88 -17.98
N GLU A 259 17.79 11.40 -18.37
CA GLU A 259 18.62 12.09 -19.36
C GLU A 259 17.96 12.18 -20.74
N LEU A 260 17.17 11.18 -21.12
CA LEU A 260 16.46 11.16 -22.40
C LEU A 260 15.27 12.12 -22.41
N VAL A 261 14.49 12.19 -21.34
CA VAL A 261 13.19 12.89 -21.34
C VAL A 261 13.21 14.31 -20.77
N ARG A 262 14.21 14.65 -19.94
CA ARG A 262 14.21 15.92 -19.16
C ARG A 262 14.07 17.18 -20.02
N ARG A 263 14.67 17.19 -21.21
CA ARG A 263 14.64 18.35 -22.11
C ARG A 263 13.25 18.60 -22.68
N ASP A 264 12.54 17.52 -23.03
CA ASP A 264 11.26 17.60 -23.73
C ASP A 264 10.09 17.80 -22.76
N LEU A 265 10.17 17.20 -21.57
CA LEU A 265 9.16 17.39 -20.51
C LEU A 265 9.21 18.77 -19.86
N LYS A 266 10.40 19.39 -19.81
CA LYS A 266 10.66 20.67 -19.12
C LYS A 266 10.34 20.65 -17.62
N VAL A 267 10.43 19.48 -16.99
CA VAL A 267 10.24 19.29 -15.55
C VAL A 267 11.58 19.40 -14.84
N ARG A 268 11.63 20.16 -13.73
CA ARG A 268 12.84 20.35 -12.91
C ARG A 268 12.80 19.60 -11.59
N THR A 269 11.65 19.64 -10.91
CA THR A 269 11.50 19.19 -9.53
C THR A 269 10.34 18.21 -9.42
N ASP A 270 9.11 18.64 -9.73
CA ASP A 270 7.90 17.85 -9.49
C ASP A 270 7.15 17.59 -10.78
N PHE A 271 7.08 16.31 -11.18
CA PHE A 271 6.54 15.87 -12.47
C PHE A 271 5.09 16.28 -12.68
N THR A 272 4.20 15.95 -11.74
CA THR A 272 2.76 16.20 -11.89
C THR A 272 2.41 17.69 -11.85
N PRO A 273 2.84 18.48 -10.85
CA PRO A 273 2.53 19.91 -10.79
C PRO A 273 3.10 20.71 -11.95
N GLU A 274 4.34 20.44 -12.39
CA GLU A 274 4.96 21.20 -13.49
C GLU A 274 4.39 20.83 -14.87
N LEU A 275 3.88 19.61 -15.05
CA LEU A 275 3.08 19.26 -16.23
C LEU A 275 1.67 19.84 -16.15
N ALA A 276 1.12 20.02 -14.94
CA ALA A 276 -0.21 20.58 -14.74
C ALA A 276 -0.26 22.12 -14.83
N ASP A 277 0.87 22.80 -14.61
CA ASP A 277 0.96 24.27 -14.67
C ASP A 277 0.82 24.78 -16.12
N VAL A 278 -0.43 25.10 -16.46
CA VAL A 278 -0.83 25.63 -17.75
C VAL A 278 -1.67 26.86 -17.51
N LYS A 279 -1.22 27.99 -18.07
CA LYS A 279 -1.92 29.28 -17.98
C LYS A 279 -2.44 29.68 -19.35
N LEU A 280 -3.70 30.08 -19.39
CA LEU A 280 -4.28 30.65 -20.60
C LEU A 280 -3.60 31.97 -20.96
N SER A 281 -3.37 32.18 -22.25
CA SER A 281 -2.96 33.48 -22.76
C SER A 281 -4.02 34.55 -22.50
N LEU A 282 -3.61 35.82 -22.49
CA LEU A 282 -4.56 36.93 -22.34
C LEU A 282 -5.65 36.94 -23.42
N LEU A 283 -5.35 36.48 -24.64
CA LEU A 283 -6.34 36.36 -25.72
C LEU A 283 -7.41 35.32 -25.39
N GLN A 284 -7.00 34.14 -24.93
CA GLN A 284 -7.93 33.09 -24.49
C GLN A 284 -8.76 33.53 -23.28
N ARG A 285 -8.14 34.24 -22.33
CA ARG A 285 -8.88 34.82 -21.18
C ARG A 285 -9.91 35.87 -21.62
N LYS A 286 -9.57 36.72 -22.60
CA LYS A 286 -10.50 37.70 -23.19
C LYS A 286 -11.70 37.03 -23.87
N GLU A 287 -11.47 35.95 -24.59
CA GLU A 287 -12.54 35.20 -25.26
C GLU A 287 -13.52 34.57 -24.26
N LEU A 288 -13.02 34.10 -23.11
CA LEU A 288 -13.84 33.41 -22.11
C LEU A 288 -14.54 34.35 -21.12
N LEU A 289 -13.87 35.41 -20.68
CA LEU A 289 -14.34 36.31 -19.61
C LEU A 289 -14.76 37.69 -20.12
N GLY A 290 -14.46 38.03 -21.38
CA GLY A 290 -14.61 39.38 -21.89
C GLY A 290 -13.43 40.29 -21.54
N GLU A 291 -13.38 41.46 -22.17
CA GLU A 291 -12.19 42.32 -22.14
C GLU A 291 -11.88 42.89 -20.75
N GLU A 292 -12.90 43.35 -20.01
CA GLU A 292 -12.73 43.91 -18.67
C GLU A 292 -12.32 42.86 -17.62
N ARG A 293 -12.99 41.70 -17.60
CA ARG A 293 -12.76 40.67 -16.58
C ARG A 293 -11.49 39.84 -16.83
N SER A 294 -10.99 39.77 -18.07
CA SER A 294 -9.78 39.02 -18.43
C SER A 294 -8.48 39.46 -17.70
N ARG A 295 -8.46 40.69 -17.17
CA ARG A 295 -7.32 41.29 -16.46
C ARG A 295 -7.47 41.32 -14.95
N VAL A 296 -8.62 40.89 -14.44
CA VAL A 296 -8.91 40.83 -13.01
C VAL A 296 -8.08 39.73 -12.36
N LYS A 297 -7.65 39.95 -11.11
CA LYS A 297 -6.85 38.98 -10.35
C LYS A 297 -7.68 37.74 -9.99
N GLU A 298 -7.04 36.57 -9.94
CA GLU A 298 -7.71 35.27 -9.80
C GLU A 298 -8.57 35.16 -8.52
N PHE A 299 -8.15 35.79 -7.41
CA PHE A 299 -8.93 35.78 -6.17
C PHE A 299 -10.23 36.61 -6.24
N GLU A 300 -10.35 37.50 -7.23
CA GLU A 300 -11.53 38.35 -7.47
C GLU A 300 -12.48 37.77 -8.54
N TRP A 301 -12.14 36.60 -9.10
CA TRP A 301 -13.03 35.87 -9.99
C TRP A 301 -14.20 35.27 -9.23
N THR A 302 -15.37 35.33 -9.85
CA THR A 302 -16.56 34.60 -9.37
C THR A 302 -16.37 33.11 -9.57
N ASP A 303 -17.17 32.30 -8.87
CA ASP A 303 -17.08 30.83 -8.99
C ASP A 303 -17.34 30.35 -10.43
N GLU A 304 -18.27 30.99 -11.15
CA GLU A 304 -18.55 30.70 -12.57
C GLU A 304 -17.36 31.01 -13.48
N GLU A 305 -16.66 32.12 -13.24
CA GLU A 305 -15.49 32.49 -14.03
C GLU A 305 -14.32 31.56 -13.75
N ARG A 306 -14.12 31.18 -12.48
CA ARG A 306 -13.15 30.17 -12.08
C ARG A 306 -13.43 28.84 -12.79
N GLU A 307 -14.68 28.38 -12.80
CA GLU A 307 -15.05 27.15 -13.49
C GLU A 307 -14.78 27.21 -15.00
N LYS A 308 -15.12 28.32 -15.65
CA LYS A 308 -14.84 28.54 -17.08
C LYS A 308 -13.34 28.48 -17.38
N ILE A 309 -12.52 29.16 -16.57
CA ILE A 309 -11.07 29.16 -16.73
C ILE A 309 -10.50 27.77 -16.48
N LEU A 310 -10.86 27.10 -15.37
CA LEU A 310 -10.40 25.75 -15.04
C LEU A 310 -10.71 24.74 -16.15
N LYS A 311 -11.91 24.82 -16.74
CA LYS A 311 -12.31 23.95 -17.86
C LYS A 311 -11.50 24.23 -19.13
N ALA A 312 -11.21 25.49 -19.41
CA ALA A 312 -10.37 25.85 -20.56
C ALA A 312 -8.90 25.48 -20.34
N GLU A 313 -8.37 25.70 -19.14
CA GLU A 313 -7.01 25.29 -18.75
C GLU A 313 -6.84 23.78 -18.83
N SER A 314 -7.82 22.99 -18.39
CA SER A 314 -7.79 21.52 -18.56
C SER A 314 -7.68 21.09 -20.02
N LYS A 315 -8.45 21.72 -20.93
CA LYS A 315 -8.35 21.41 -22.37
C LYS A 315 -6.98 21.73 -22.95
N VAL A 316 -6.42 22.90 -22.63
CA VAL A 316 -5.08 23.29 -23.09
C VAL A 316 -4.01 22.38 -22.47
N ARG A 317 -4.17 22.01 -21.20
CA ARG A 317 -3.28 21.11 -20.48
C ARG A 317 -3.21 19.73 -21.12
N VAL A 318 -4.34 19.11 -21.46
CA VAL A 318 -4.36 17.81 -22.14
C VAL A 318 -3.51 17.84 -23.41
N VAL A 319 -3.67 18.87 -24.25
CA VAL A 319 -2.91 19.03 -25.49
C VAL A 319 -1.42 19.22 -25.21
N GLN A 320 -1.08 20.13 -24.29
CA GLN A 320 0.32 20.44 -23.98
C GLN A 320 1.05 19.26 -23.33
N VAL A 321 0.37 18.51 -22.45
CA VAL A 321 0.92 17.30 -21.84
C VAL A 321 1.12 16.22 -22.91
N ALA A 322 0.14 15.98 -23.78
CA ALA A 322 0.27 15.03 -24.88
C ALA A 322 1.46 15.36 -25.79
N GLU A 323 1.64 16.64 -26.14
CA GLU A 323 2.78 17.10 -26.95
C GLU A 323 4.13 16.84 -26.26
N ARG A 324 4.26 17.21 -24.98
CA ARG A 324 5.49 16.99 -24.20
C ARG A 324 5.80 15.50 -24.04
N MET A 325 4.79 14.68 -23.75
CA MET A 325 4.91 13.23 -23.61
C MET A 325 5.26 12.56 -24.93
N ALA A 326 4.64 12.94 -26.04
CA ALA A 326 4.96 12.41 -27.37
C ALA A 326 6.43 12.70 -27.74
N LYS A 327 6.93 13.91 -27.46
CA LYS A 327 8.34 14.27 -27.65
C LYS A 327 9.29 13.45 -26.78
N ALA A 328 8.95 13.27 -25.50
CA ALA A 328 9.73 12.44 -24.57
C ALA A 328 9.79 10.97 -25.03
N LEU A 329 8.67 10.40 -25.46
CA LEU A 329 8.62 9.05 -26.01
C LEU A 329 9.46 8.93 -27.29
N ALA A 330 9.38 9.91 -28.19
CA ALA A 330 10.19 9.94 -29.40
C ALA A 330 11.71 10.02 -29.10
N ALA A 331 12.11 10.73 -28.03
CA ALA A 331 13.50 10.77 -27.60
C ALA A 331 14.00 9.39 -27.13
N ILE A 332 13.15 8.62 -26.46
CA ILE A 332 13.44 7.24 -26.06
C ILE A 332 13.51 6.32 -27.29
N GLU A 333 12.54 6.39 -28.22
CA GLU A 333 12.54 5.61 -29.47
C GLU A 333 13.82 5.85 -30.29
N LYS A 334 14.34 7.08 -30.28
CA LYS A 334 15.61 7.42 -30.94
C LYS A 334 16.82 6.75 -30.27
N ALA A 335 16.81 6.59 -28.94
CA ALA A 335 17.88 5.96 -28.19
C ALA A 335 17.82 4.42 -28.22
N TYR A 336 16.63 3.86 -28.40
CA TYR A 336 16.37 2.42 -28.48
C TYR A 336 15.68 2.06 -29.81
N PRO A 337 16.43 1.98 -30.92
CA PRO A 337 15.87 1.59 -32.21
C PRO A 337 15.16 0.23 -32.16
N ASP A 338 14.19 0.03 -33.04
CA ASP A 338 13.39 -1.21 -33.15
C ASP A 338 12.54 -1.56 -31.91
N THR A 339 12.29 -0.57 -31.05
CA THR A 339 11.38 -0.69 -29.90
C THR A 339 10.35 0.43 -29.89
N GLN A 340 9.20 0.20 -29.26
CA GLN A 340 8.20 1.24 -29.04
C GLN A 340 8.37 1.78 -27.61
N ALA A 341 8.59 3.09 -27.46
CA ALA A 341 8.67 3.67 -26.12
C ALA A 341 7.28 3.66 -25.47
N VAL A 342 7.24 3.33 -24.19
CA VAL A 342 6.01 3.30 -23.40
C VAL A 342 6.24 4.03 -22.09
N TYR A 343 5.25 4.82 -21.68
CA TYR A 343 5.17 5.38 -20.35
C TYR A 343 4.04 4.71 -19.58
N VAL A 344 4.31 4.18 -18.39
CA VAL A 344 3.29 3.50 -17.58
C VAL A 344 2.96 4.38 -16.37
N SER A 345 1.67 4.53 -16.07
CA SER A 345 1.16 5.26 -14.89
C SER A 345 -0.29 4.86 -14.62
N GLY A 346 -0.64 4.62 -13.35
CA GLY A 346 -2.04 4.41 -12.91
C GLY A 346 -2.77 3.26 -13.60
N GLY A 347 -2.07 2.17 -13.95
CA GLY A 347 -2.68 1.02 -14.62
C GLY A 347 -2.70 1.08 -16.15
N ILE A 348 -2.20 2.16 -16.73
CA ILE A 348 -2.31 2.44 -18.17
C ILE A 348 -0.91 2.65 -18.76
N GLY A 349 -0.66 2.06 -19.94
CA GLY A 349 0.51 2.37 -20.75
C GLY A 349 0.19 3.47 -21.75
N PHE A 350 1.14 4.33 -22.09
CA PHE A 350 0.99 5.40 -23.06
C PHE A 350 2.10 5.27 -24.09
N VAL A 351 1.70 5.16 -25.35
CA VAL A 351 2.63 5.14 -26.49
C VAL A 351 2.35 6.32 -27.39
N ARG A 352 3.34 6.68 -28.21
CA ARG A 352 3.19 7.75 -29.19
C ARG A 352 2.32 7.30 -30.36
N SER A 353 1.35 8.13 -30.77
CA SER A 353 0.52 7.90 -31.97
C SER A 353 0.76 8.94 -33.08
N GLY A 354 1.42 10.05 -32.77
CA GLY A 354 1.74 11.12 -33.71
C GLY A 354 2.91 11.98 -33.22
N GLU A 355 3.11 13.17 -33.79
CA GLU A 355 4.16 14.09 -33.31
C GLU A 355 3.78 14.78 -31.98
N ALA A 356 2.49 14.98 -31.74
CA ALA A 356 1.96 15.66 -30.55
C ALA A 356 0.85 14.86 -29.85
N GLU A 357 0.76 13.56 -30.13
CA GLU A 357 -0.32 12.70 -29.65
C GLU A 357 0.21 11.43 -28.99
N ILE A 358 -0.47 11.03 -27.92
CA ILE A 358 -0.25 9.77 -27.21
C ILE A 358 -1.55 8.97 -27.23
N LYS A 359 -1.42 7.64 -27.32
CA LYS A 359 -2.50 6.68 -27.27
C LYS A 359 -2.35 5.79 -26.02
N PRO A 360 -3.43 5.54 -25.26
CA PRO A 360 -3.40 4.58 -24.17
C PRO A 360 -3.33 3.13 -24.71
N LEU A 361 -2.55 2.30 -24.03
CA LEU A 361 -2.52 0.84 -24.11
C LEU A 361 -3.21 0.29 -22.87
N LEU A 362 -4.18 -0.61 -23.07
CA LEU A 362 -5.02 -1.17 -22.01
C LEU A 362 -5.01 -2.70 -22.03
N GLY A 363 -5.27 -3.30 -20.87
CA GLY A 363 -5.43 -4.75 -20.72
C GLY A 363 -4.23 -5.53 -21.27
N LYS A 364 -4.48 -6.43 -22.21
CA LYS A 364 -3.44 -7.29 -22.81
C LYS A 364 -2.38 -6.51 -23.59
N GLU A 365 -2.66 -5.29 -24.08
CA GLU A 365 -1.70 -4.50 -24.85
C GLU A 365 -0.55 -3.96 -23.99
N VAL A 366 -0.85 -3.61 -22.72
CA VAL A 366 0.16 -3.15 -21.76
C VAL A 366 0.72 -4.30 -20.90
N GLY A 367 -0.03 -5.41 -20.83
CA GLY A 367 0.34 -6.58 -20.05
C GLY A 367 0.39 -6.31 -18.55
N ASN A 368 1.01 -7.23 -17.82
CA ASN A 368 0.91 -7.31 -16.36
C ASN A 368 1.77 -6.22 -15.69
N ARG A 369 2.70 -5.62 -16.43
CA ARG A 369 3.66 -4.62 -15.92
C ARG A 369 3.06 -3.24 -15.64
N ALA A 370 1.81 -2.99 -16.04
CA ALA A 370 1.06 -1.81 -15.59
C ALA A 370 0.14 -2.11 -14.39
N GLY A 371 -0.01 -3.38 -14.01
CA GLY A 371 -0.79 -3.81 -12.85
C GLY A 371 -0.24 -3.24 -11.53
N PRO A 372 -0.99 -3.40 -10.43
CA PRO A 372 -0.54 -2.91 -9.15
C PRO A 372 0.54 -3.82 -8.61
N VAL A 373 1.50 -3.24 -7.92
CA VAL A 373 2.36 -4.00 -7.01
C VAL A 373 1.61 -4.08 -5.69
N ALA A 374 1.37 -5.28 -5.20
CA ALA A 374 0.66 -5.53 -3.95
C ALA A 374 1.49 -6.35 -2.97
N TRP A 375 1.33 -6.10 -1.67
CA TRP A 375 1.99 -6.85 -0.60
C TRP A 375 1.09 -6.93 0.64
N THR A 376 1.26 -8.00 1.42
CA THR A 376 0.40 -8.33 2.55
C THR A 376 0.58 -7.36 3.73
N ILE A 377 -0.49 -7.20 4.52
CA ILE A 377 -0.52 -6.40 5.75
C ILE A 377 -0.46 -7.35 6.95
N GLY A 378 0.70 -7.40 7.61
CA GLY A 378 0.91 -8.16 8.86
C GLY A 378 0.83 -7.33 10.15
N HIS A 379 0.65 -6.01 10.05
CA HIS A 379 0.77 -5.06 11.17
C HIS A 379 -0.52 -4.29 11.40
N ASN A 380 -0.50 -3.41 12.40
CA ASN A 380 -1.65 -2.69 12.92
C ASN A 380 -2.71 -3.69 13.37
N VAL A 381 -2.26 -4.64 14.22
CA VAL A 381 -3.06 -5.77 14.65
C VAL A 381 -4.10 -5.31 15.68
N ARG A 382 -5.37 -5.54 15.39
CA ARG A 382 -6.50 -5.19 16.25
C ARG A 382 -6.86 -6.33 17.20
N PRO A 383 -7.32 -6.01 18.43
CA PRO A 383 -7.76 -7.02 19.40
C PRO A 383 -9.01 -7.77 18.92
N ALA A 384 -9.30 -8.92 19.53
CA ALA A 384 -10.43 -9.79 19.15
C ALA A 384 -11.79 -9.08 19.05
N ARG A 385 -12.08 -8.10 19.91
CA ARG A 385 -13.34 -7.35 19.89
C ARG A 385 -13.45 -6.33 18.75
N GLN A 386 -12.35 -6.04 18.06
CA GLN A 386 -12.31 -5.15 16.91
C GLN A 386 -12.05 -5.92 15.60
N ALA A 387 -11.85 -7.24 15.68
CA ALA A 387 -11.65 -8.08 14.50
C ALA A 387 -12.87 -8.05 13.58
N LEU A 388 -12.66 -8.22 12.27
CA LEU A 388 -13.78 -8.39 11.34
C LEU A 388 -14.56 -9.65 11.69
N GLY A 389 -15.89 -9.54 11.67
CA GLY A 389 -16.82 -10.57 12.09
C GLY A 389 -17.12 -10.57 13.59
N ALA A 390 -16.47 -9.71 14.40
CA ALA A 390 -16.70 -9.66 15.85
C ALA A 390 -18.12 -9.19 16.23
N GLN A 391 -18.77 -8.35 15.42
CA GLN A 391 -20.15 -7.93 15.62
C GLN A 391 -21.15 -8.85 14.91
N GLY A 392 -20.66 -9.81 14.11
CA GLY A 392 -21.46 -10.88 13.52
C GLY A 392 -21.12 -11.17 12.06
N CYS A 393 -21.70 -12.26 11.53
CA CYS A 393 -21.40 -12.77 10.20
C CYS A 393 -21.67 -11.76 9.07
N ARG A 394 -22.63 -10.84 9.26
CA ARG A 394 -23.06 -9.87 8.23
C ARG A 394 -22.05 -8.76 7.96
N GLU A 395 -21.02 -8.59 8.79
CA GLU A 395 -19.91 -7.68 8.49
C GLU A 395 -19.22 -8.07 7.17
N CYS A 396 -19.06 -9.38 6.93
CA CYS A 396 -18.48 -9.92 5.69
C CYS A 396 -19.56 -10.49 4.76
N HIS A 397 -20.54 -11.21 5.32
CA HIS A 397 -21.62 -11.85 4.56
C HIS A 397 -22.85 -10.95 4.40
N SER A 398 -22.65 -9.82 3.73
CA SER A 398 -23.72 -8.95 3.22
C SER A 398 -23.42 -8.55 1.78
N HIS A 399 -24.45 -8.25 1.00
CA HIS A 399 -24.30 -7.91 -0.43
C HIS A 399 -23.33 -6.76 -0.66
N ASP A 400 -23.37 -5.74 0.20
CA ASP A 400 -22.53 -4.55 0.11
C ASP A 400 -21.32 -4.58 1.06
N SER A 401 -20.93 -5.75 1.56
CA SER A 401 -19.81 -5.83 2.49
C SER A 401 -18.54 -5.26 1.85
N PRO A 402 -17.87 -4.30 2.51
CA PRO A 402 -16.56 -3.83 2.07
C PRO A 402 -15.52 -4.95 1.94
N PHE A 403 -15.66 -6.05 2.69
CA PHE A 403 -14.71 -7.16 2.62
C PHE A 403 -14.56 -7.73 1.19
N PHE A 404 -15.65 -7.74 0.41
CA PHE A 404 -15.67 -8.21 -0.97
C PHE A 404 -15.78 -7.07 -1.99
N ASN A 405 -16.45 -5.98 -1.62
CA ASN A 405 -16.81 -4.90 -2.54
C ASN A 405 -16.00 -3.61 -2.34
N THR A 406 -14.85 -3.65 -1.65
CA THR A 406 -13.94 -2.50 -1.67
C THR A 406 -13.53 -2.19 -3.12
N GLU A 407 -13.62 -0.92 -3.48
CA GLU A 407 -13.12 -0.36 -4.72
C GLU A 407 -11.78 0.32 -4.47
N VAL A 408 -10.88 0.21 -5.44
CA VAL A 408 -9.60 0.90 -5.41
C VAL A 408 -9.45 1.67 -6.69
N THR A 409 -9.14 2.95 -6.55
CA THR A 409 -8.84 3.84 -7.67
C THR A 409 -7.34 3.99 -7.78
N ALA A 410 -6.78 3.66 -8.94
CA ALA A 410 -5.34 3.78 -9.17
C ALA A 410 -4.88 5.24 -9.00
N ALA A 411 -3.69 5.44 -8.43
CA ALA A 411 -3.01 6.74 -8.48
C ALA A 411 -2.21 6.84 -9.78
N ALA A 412 -2.52 7.88 -10.56
CA ALA A 412 -1.76 8.26 -11.75
C ALA A 412 -0.92 9.50 -11.47
N VAL A 413 0.17 9.64 -12.22
CA VAL A 413 1.07 10.79 -12.09
C VAL A 413 0.98 11.76 -13.27
N LEU A 414 0.33 11.36 -14.39
CA LEU A 414 -0.01 12.28 -15.46
C LEU A 414 -1.22 13.14 -15.07
N PRO A 415 -1.16 14.48 -15.25
CA PRO A 415 -2.28 15.36 -14.97
C PRO A 415 -3.51 14.99 -15.82
N ASP A 416 -4.70 15.08 -15.22
CA ASP A 416 -5.99 14.74 -15.84
C ASP A 416 -6.06 13.33 -16.46
N GLN A 417 -5.14 12.43 -16.09
CA GLN A 417 -5.15 11.06 -16.60
C GLN A 417 -6.42 10.35 -16.12
N PRO A 418 -7.15 9.67 -17.01
CA PRO A 418 -8.19 8.74 -16.56
C PRO A 418 -7.53 7.63 -15.74
N VAL A 419 -8.02 7.43 -14.53
CA VAL A 419 -7.58 6.35 -13.64
C VAL A 419 -8.58 5.22 -13.70
N SER A 420 -8.07 4.00 -13.58
CA SER A 420 -8.91 2.82 -13.51
C SER A 420 -9.35 2.56 -12.07
N THR A 421 -10.64 2.26 -11.88
CA THR A 421 -11.20 1.84 -10.59
C THR A 421 -11.55 0.36 -10.66
N TRP A 422 -11.07 -0.40 -9.68
CA TRP A 422 -11.18 -1.84 -9.67
C TRP A 422 -11.94 -2.26 -8.42
N ALA A 423 -12.95 -3.11 -8.56
CA ALA A 423 -13.56 -3.73 -7.39
C ALA A 423 -12.75 -4.97 -7.00
N VAL A 424 -12.54 -5.17 -5.70
CA VAL A 424 -11.88 -6.37 -5.17
C VAL A 424 -12.56 -7.65 -5.66
N ALA A 425 -13.88 -7.64 -5.75
CA ALA A 425 -14.65 -8.75 -6.29
C ALA A 425 -14.43 -9.03 -7.78
N ASP A 426 -13.77 -8.16 -8.56
CA ASP A 426 -13.42 -8.42 -9.97
C ASP A 426 -12.13 -9.22 -10.10
N VAL A 427 -11.24 -9.11 -9.11
CA VAL A 427 -9.90 -9.72 -9.11
C VAL A 427 -9.80 -10.93 -8.18
N GLN A 428 -10.74 -11.08 -7.25
CA GLN A 428 -10.88 -12.31 -6.48
C GLN A 428 -11.55 -13.40 -7.34
N PRO A 429 -10.97 -14.61 -7.43
CA PRO A 429 -11.57 -15.74 -8.17
C PRO A 429 -12.73 -16.37 -7.37
N MET A 430 -13.71 -15.56 -6.97
CA MET A 430 -14.88 -16.01 -6.23
C MET A 430 -16.16 -15.83 -7.06
N ASP A 431 -16.97 -16.88 -7.08
CA ASP A 431 -18.27 -16.85 -7.76
C ASP A 431 -19.24 -15.94 -6.99
N ARG A 432 -19.62 -14.83 -7.62
CA ARG A 432 -20.53 -13.83 -7.03
C ARG A 432 -21.95 -14.36 -6.84
N VAL A 433 -22.40 -15.27 -7.68
CA VAL A 433 -23.75 -15.88 -7.56
C VAL A 433 -23.77 -16.77 -6.33
N VAL A 434 -22.70 -17.54 -6.12
CA VAL A 434 -22.52 -18.35 -4.92
C VAL A 434 -22.46 -17.43 -3.70
N LEU A 435 -21.59 -16.42 -3.69
CA LEU A 435 -21.45 -15.48 -2.56
C LEU A 435 -22.78 -14.78 -2.20
N SER A 436 -23.50 -14.30 -3.21
CA SER A 436 -24.80 -13.63 -3.04
C SER A 436 -25.85 -14.59 -2.47
N SER A 437 -25.90 -15.83 -2.98
CA SER A 437 -26.80 -16.88 -2.45
C SER A 437 -26.48 -17.22 -0.99
N TRP A 438 -25.20 -17.26 -0.62
CA TRP A 438 -24.77 -17.45 0.76
C TRP A 438 -25.19 -16.27 1.65
N ASN A 439 -25.06 -15.03 1.17
CA ASN A 439 -25.48 -13.84 1.92
C ASN A 439 -26.97 -13.88 2.27
N GLU A 440 -27.83 -14.33 1.34
CA GLU A 440 -29.28 -14.48 1.58
C GLU A 440 -29.61 -15.45 2.72
N LEU A 441 -28.83 -16.54 2.87
CA LEU A 441 -29.00 -17.48 3.99
C LEU A 441 -28.79 -16.79 5.35
N PHE A 442 -27.91 -15.79 5.42
CA PHE A 442 -27.70 -15.01 6.64
C PHE A 442 -28.78 -13.95 6.88
N VAL A 443 -29.43 -13.45 5.83
CA VAL A 443 -30.59 -12.55 5.95
C VAL A 443 -31.78 -13.30 6.58
N GLY A 444 -32.10 -14.49 6.06
CA GLY A 444 -33.21 -15.31 6.53
C GLY A 444 -32.95 -16.12 7.82
N ARG A 445 -31.71 -16.12 8.33
CA ARG A 445 -31.27 -16.99 9.44
C ARG A 445 -32.15 -16.88 10.69
N ASP A 446 -32.50 -15.67 11.12
CA ASP A 446 -33.25 -15.49 12.36
C ASP A 446 -34.71 -15.92 12.19
N MET A 447 -35.31 -15.64 11.02
CA MET A 447 -36.62 -16.16 10.66
C MET A 447 -36.62 -17.69 10.59
N PHE A 448 -35.57 -18.29 10.04
CA PHE A 448 -35.42 -19.74 10.01
C PHE A 448 -35.32 -20.36 11.41
N LYS A 449 -34.56 -19.76 12.33
CA LYS A 449 -34.49 -20.21 13.73
C LYS A 449 -35.86 -20.11 14.41
N ILE A 450 -36.55 -18.99 14.25
CA ILE A 450 -37.89 -18.77 14.83
C ILE A 450 -38.88 -19.79 14.28
N ALA A 451 -38.93 -19.97 12.96
CA ALA A 451 -39.78 -20.96 12.31
C ALA A 451 -39.45 -22.38 12.80
N GLY A 452 -38.17 -22.73 12.90
CA GLY A 452 -37.72 -24.02 13.43
C GLY A 452 -38.16 -24.26 14.88
N LEU A 453 -38.04 -23.26 15.75
CA LEU A 453 -38.52 -23.33 17.14
C LEU A 453 -40.04 -23.45 17.22
N ILE A 454 -40.78 -22.74 16.37
CA ILE A 454 -42.24 -22.86 16.27
C ILE A 454 -42.64 -24.28 15.86
N VAL A 455 -42.01 -24.83 14.81
CA VAL A 455 -42.27 -26.19 14.35
C VAL A 455 -41.91 -27.22 15.42
N LEU A 456 -40.78 -27.05 16.12
CA LEU A 456 -40.37 -27.93 17.21
C LEU A 456 -41.33 -27.85 18.41
N GLY A 457 -41.82 -26.64 18.73
CA GLY A 457 -42.84 -26.43 19.76
C GLY A 457 -44.18 -27.09 19.41
N LEU A 458 -44.65 -26.90 18.18
CA LEU A 458 -45.90 -27.51 17.70
C LEU A 458 -45.82 -29.03 17.67
N THR A 459 -44.72 -29.59 17.19
CA THR A 459 -44.50 -31.05 17.18
C THR A 459 -44.42 -31.60 18.61
N SER A 460 -43.73 -30.91 19.52
CA SER A 460 -43.68 -31.28 20.93
C SER A 460 -45.07 -31.26 21.58
N LEU A 461 -45.88 -30.23 21.33
CA LEU A 461 -47.27 -30.14 21.81
C LEU A 461 -48.15 -31.27 21.28
N LEU A 462 -48.06 -31.58 19.98
CA LEU A 462 -48.81 -32.69 19.38
C LEU A 462 -48.41 -34.04 19.98
N THR A 463 -47.10 -34.28 20.18
CA THR A 463 -46.64 -35.51 20.83
C THR A 463 -47.13 -35.59 22.28
N PHE A 464 -47.04 -34.51 23.05
CA PHE A 464 -47.54 -34.45 24.42
C PHE A 464 -49.05 -34.71 24.49
N ALA A 465 -49.84 -34.04 23.65
CA ALA A 465 -51.29 -34.26 23.58
C ALA A 465 -51.64 -35.72 23.22
N SER A 466 -50.87 -36.35 22.33
CA SER A 466 -51.06 -37.76 21.97
C SER A 466 -50.75 -38.72 23.14
N VAL A 467 -49.72 -38.41 23.94
CA VAL A 467 -49.33 -39.19 25.13
C VAL A 467 -50.38 -39.03 26.22
N VAL A 468 -50.82 -37.80 26.53
CA VAL A 468 -51.88 -37.54 27.52
C VAL A 468 -53.18 -38.24 27.11
N SER A 469 -53.58 -38.13 25.84
CA SER A 469 -54.79 -38.80 25.34
C SER A 469 -54.74 -40.33 25.49
N ARG A 470 -53.55 -40.95 25.33
CA ARG A 470 -53.36 -42.38 25.59
C ARG A 470 -53.41 -42.72 27.08
N MET A 471 -52.85 -41.87 27.94
CA MET A 471 -52.89 -42.09 29.40
C MET A 471 -54.29 -41.94 29.99
N THR A 472 -55.14 -41.08 29.42
CA THR A 472 -56.55 -40.90 29.87
C THR A 472 -57.53 -41.94 29.32
N ARG A 473 -57.07 -42.84 28.43
CA ARG A 473 -57.89 -43.92 27.84
C ARG A 473 -57.71 -45.28 28.53
N HIS A 474 -56.90 -45.33 29.58
CA HIS A 474 -56.86 -46.41 30.57
C HIS A 474 -57.57 -45.93 31.84
#